data_AF-A0AAV5UVL1-F1
#
_entry.id   AF-A0AAV5UVL1-F1
#
_cell.length_a   1.000
_cell.length_b   1.000
_cell.length_c   1.000
_cell.angle_alpha   90.00
_cell.angle_beta   90.00
_cell.angle_gamma   90.00
#
_symmetry.space_group_name_H-M   'P 1'
#
loop_
_entity.id
_entity.type
_entity.pdbx_description
1 polymer ?
#
loop_
_entity_poly.entity_id
_entity_poly.type
_entity_poly.pdbx_seq_one_letter_code
_entity_poly.pdbx_strand_id
1 'polypeptide(L)'
;SAEMISPLLITLLLTLSEACDHRGIRRTNGETWVSKTNFFMRCTITSNSWSSDIVGCVTDGGRHITIGETAIEGGLLVECLRLPSGVVEFRRKRDPGVACGGHKAGEIWLSNGNFRKQCTPDGRVIIVECVTDIGQAVPIGNTATINGVRHSCNQQADGSILLERELVLSTKEIDNKIDANPQVLTPPSPPLPDLPNPQFPAGPPGVVPPGYLADLKRFEAEQLALTPPDVELTTATATVSPPSGARSCFHEGTWRNPEETWISEDKFTKKCTPQGAVVILNCVVNKKENVTIKIDSKIKIGRKVFTCSRKDGSVFYEEKMV
;
A
#
# COMPACT_ATOMS: atom_id res chain seq x y z
N SER A 1 36.54 34.37 85.36
CA SER A 1 37.41 34.33 84.18
C SER A 1 36.54 34.11 82.97
N ALA A 2 36.37 35.16 82.16
CA ALA A 2 35.52 35.17 80.97
C ALA A 2 36.38 34.74 79.77
N GLU A 3 35.99 33.65 79.11
CA GLU A 3 36.58 33.22 77.84
C GLU A 3 35.78 33.88 76.71
N MET A 4 36.48 34.70 75.94
CA MET A 4 35.99 35.62 74.93
C MET A 4 35.88 34.87 73.60
N ILE A 5 34.66 34.49 73.21
CA ILE A 5 34.39 33.87 71.90
C ILE A 5 34.49 34.97 70.84
N SER A 6 35.53 34.87 70.01
CA SER A 6 35.81 35.74 68.86
C SER A 6 34.66 35.72 67.84
N PRO A 7 34.03 36.87 67.50
CA PRO A 7 32.92 36.92 66.55
C PRO A 7 33.46 37.20 65.14
N LEU A 8 34.37 36.36 64.65
CA LEU A 8 35.14 36.69 63.44
C LEU A 8 35.48 35.46 62.60
N LEU A 9 34.50 34.60 62.27
CA LEU A 9 34.62 33.70 61.12
C LEU A 9 33.32 32.98 60.66
N ILE A 10 32.20 33.70 60.48
CA ILE A 10 31.07 33.16 59.69
C ILE A 10 30.55 34.24 58.73
N THR A 11 31.40 34.69 57.81
CA THR A 11 30.92 35.22 56.53
C THR A 11 30.73 34.03 55.60
N LEU A 12 29.56 33.39 55.72
CA LEU A 12 29.04 32.45 54.73
C LEU A 12 28.90 33.24 53.42
N LEU A 13 29.86 33.08 52.51
CA LEU A 13 29.80 33.57 51.14
C LEU A 13 28.57 32.95 50.48
N LEU A 14 27.46 33.69 50.49
CA LEU A 14 26.34 33.46 49.58
C LEU A 14 26.86 33.81 48.18
N THR A 15 27.50 32.84 47.53
CA THR A 15 27.78 32.93 46.10
C THR A 15 26.42 33.02 45.41
N LEU A 16 26.11 34.21 44.91
CA LEU A 16 25.02 34.42 43.97
C LEU A 16 25.43 33.66 42.69
N SER A 17 25.16 32.36 42.66
CA SER A 17 25.34 31.57 41.45
C SER A 17 24.36 32.11 40.42
N GLU A 18 24.87 32.76 39.38
CA GLU A 18 24.05 33.12 38.23
C GLU A 18 23.45 31.83 37.65
N ALA A 19 22.13 31.81 37.53
CA ALA A 19 21.38 30.67 37.05
C ALA A 19 20.23 31.17 36.18
N CYS A 20 19.90 30.44 35.12
CA CYS A 20 18.65 30.70 34.41
C CYS A 20 17.49 30.27 35.30
N ASP A 21 16.51 31.17 35.51
CA ASP A 21 15.25 30.80 36.15
C ASP A 21 14.21 30.49 35.08
N HIS A 22 13.98 29.19 34.83
CA HIS A 22 12.93 28.77 33.92
C HIS A 22 11.79 28.11 34.69
N ARG A 23 10.68 28.85 34.83
CA ARG A 23 9.46 28.42 35.55
C ARG A 23 9.75 28.01 37.01
N GLY A 24 10.61 28.76 37.70
CA GLY A 24 10.97 28.52 39.09
C GLY A 24 12.04 27.43 39.28
N ILE A 25 12.60 26.89 38.20
CA ILE A 25 13.71 25.94 38.26
C ILE A 25 14.98 26.66 37.86
N ARG A 26 15.96 26.68 38.77
CA ARG A 26 17.30 27.22 38.53
C ARG A 26 18.13 26.24 37.73
N ARG A 27 18.71 26.72 36.63
CA ARG A 27 19.54 25.95 35.68
C ARG A 27 20.91 26.58 35.57
N THR A 28 21.94 25.75 35.46
CA THR A 28 23.34 26.19 35.32
C THR A 28 23.68 26.57 33.89
N ASN A 29 24.74 27.36 33.69
CA ASN A 29 25.15 27.79 32.35
C ASN A 29 25.46 26.59 31.44
N GLY A 30 24.88 26.55 30.24
CA GLY A 30 25.02 25.46 29.29
C GLY A 30 24.10 24.26 29.57
N GLU A 31 23.39 24.22 30.69
CA GLU A 31 22.46 23.15 31.01
C GLU A 31 21.36 23.06 29.94
N THR A 32 21.05 21.84 29.53
CA THR A 32 20.00 21.53 28.56
C THR A 32 18.91 20.69 29.19
N TRP A 33 17.67 20.89 28.74
CA TRP A 33 16.52 20.12 29.23
C TRP A 33 15.41 20.05 28.19
N VAL A 34 14.51 19.08 28.35
CA VAL A 34 13.29 18.97 27.54
C VAL A 34 12.14 19.65 28.27
N SER A 35 11.46 20.57 27.58
CA SER A 35 10.22 21.18 28.05
C SER A 35 9.05 20.18 27.94
N LYS A 36 7.96 20.42 28.69
CA LYS A 36 6.72 19.62 28.61
C LYS A 36 6.09 19.58 27.21
N THR A 37 6.50 20.46 26.29
CA THR A 37 6.01 20.58 24.92
C THR A 37 7.03 20.13 23.88
N ASN A 38 7.88 19.16 24.20
CA ASN A 38 8.88 18.57 23.29
C ASN A 38 9.94 19.55 22.77
N PHE A 39 10.18 20.69 23.44
CA PHE A 39 11.25 21.62 23.07
C PHE A 39 12.53 21.31 23.83
N PHE A 40 13.64 21.22 23.12
CA PHE A 40 14.98 21.12 23.68
C PHE A 40 15.49 22.53 24.00
N MET A 41 15.69 22.79 25.28
CA MET A 41 16.02 24.10 25.82
C MET A 41 17.50 24.15 26.24
N ARG A 42 18.10 25.34 26.22
CA ARG A 42 19.44 25.61 26.76
C ARG A 42 19.44 26.87 27.62
N CYS A 43 20.11 26.81 28.76
CA CYS A 43 20.45 27.98 29.56
C CYS A 43 21.74 28.61 29.06
N THR A 44 21.72 29.91 28.79
CA THR A 44 22.92 30.69 28.44
C THR A 44 23.06 31.84 29.41
N ILE A 45 24.19 31.90 30.10
CA ILE A 45 24.50 32.96 31.05
C ILE A 45 25.65 33.79 30.49
N THR A 46 25.43 35.10 30.43
CA THR A 46 26.40 36.13 30.07
C THR A 46 26.70 36.97 31.30
N SER A 47 27.78 37.76 31.26
CA SER A 47 28.20 38.61 32.39
C SER A 47 27.13 39.58 32.92
N ASN A 48 26.05 39.80 32.17
CA ASN A 48 25.06 40.84 32.46
C ASN A 48 23.62 40.30 32.51
N SER A 49 23.38 39.06 32.06
CA SER A 49 22.04 38.51 31.86
C SER A 49 22.09 37.00 31.61
N TRP A 50 20.94 36.33 31.75
CA TRP A 50 20.74 34.95 31.35
C TRP A 50 19.58 34.82 30.36
N SER A 51 19.57 33.76 29.56
CA SER A 51 18.48 33.40 28.66
C SER A 51 18.20 31.89 28.69
N SER A 52 16.95 31.52 28.43
CA SER A 52 16.52 30.13 28.25
C SER A 52 15.93 29.97 26.86
N ASP A 53 16.73 29.46 25.94
CA ASP A 53 16.40 29.44 24.52
C ASP A 53 16.00 28.05 24.06
N ILE A 54 15.03 28.00 23.14
CA ILE A 54 14.75 26.78 22.37
C ILE A 54 15.88 26.60 21.36
N VAL A 55 16.62 25.50 21.50
CA VAL A 55 17.74 25.13 20.62
C VAL A 55 17.41 23.94 19.71
N GLY A 56 16.28 23.28 19.94
CA GLY A 56 15.80 22.17 19.13
C GLY A 56 14.44 21.65 19.61
N CYS A 57 14.04 20.52 19.05
CA CYS A 57 12.85 19.78 19.45
C CYS A 57 13.25 18.33 19.78
N VAL A 58 12.38 17.62 20.50
CA VAL A 58 12.56 16.20 20.84
C VAL A 58 11.38 15.42 20.27
N THR A 59 11.66 14.35 19.54
CA THR A 59 10.62 13.49 18.98
C THR A 59 9.97 12.63 20.06
N ASP A 60 8.85 11.99 19.73
CA ASP A 60 8.12 11.15 20.68
C ASP A 60 8.93 9.89 21.09
N GLY A 61 9.86 9.41 20.25
CA GLY A 61 10.86 8.39 20.60
C GLY A 61 12.11 8.93 21.28
N GLY A 62 12.12 10.21 21.68
CA GLY A 62 13.17 10.81 22.50
C GLY A 62 14.40 11.32 21.72
N ARG A 63 14.35 11.35 20.39
CA ARG A 63 15.46 11.83 19.57
C ARG A 63 15.47 13.36 19.51
N HIS A 64 16.62 13.97 19.75
CA HIS A 64 16.79 15.41 19.58
C HIS A 64 16.96 15.77 18.08
N ILE A 65 16.22 16.78 17.63
CA ILE A 65 16.37 17.43 16.32
C ILE A 65 16.64 18.92 16.47
N THR A 66 17.60 19.41 15.71
CA THR A 66 17.97 20.83 15.70
C THR A 66 16.93 21.68 14.96
N ILE A 67 16.89 22.99 15.22
CA ILE A 67 16.02 23.90 14.47
C ILE A 67 16.42 23.90 12.99
N GLY A 68 15.46 23.66 12.10
CA GLY A 68 15.63 23.48 10.66
C GLY A 68 15.77 22.01 10.24
N GLU A 69 15.96 21.09 11.19
CA GLU A 69 16.09 19.67 10.91
C GLU A 69 14.72 18.99 10.74
N THR A 70 14.71 17.98 9.87
CA THR A 70 13.59 17.09 9.63
C THR A 70 14.01 15.65 9.78
N ALA A 71 13.10 14.78 10.22
CA ALA A 71 13.36 13.34 10.24
C ALA A 71 12.09 12.52 10.06
N ILE A 72 12.26 11.23 9.87
CA ILE A 72 11.15 10.28 9.77
C ILE A 72 11.15 9.38 11.00
N GLU A 73 10.02 9.32 11.70
CA GLU A 73 9.85 8.50 12.89
C GLU A 73 8.41 7.99 12.97
N GLY A 74 8.21 6.68 13.12
CA GLY A 74 6.88 6.08 13.18
C GLY A 74 6.01 6.34 11.94
N GLY A 75 6.62 6.49 10.75
CA GLY A 75 5.91 6.82 9.51
C GLY A 75 5.42 8.27 9.42
N LEU A 76 5.92 9.14 10.29
CA LEU A 76 5.67 10.58 10.26
C LEU A 76 6.95 11.32 9.91
N LEU A 77 6.84 12.29 9.01
CA LEU A 77 7.82 13.36 8.86
C LEU A 77 7.65 14.34 10.03
N VAL A 78 8.67 14.47 10.84
CA VAL A 78 8.75 15.42 11.95
C VAL A 78 9.70 16.55 11.62
N GLU A 79 9.29 17.79 11.88
CA GLU A 79 10.04 19.01 11.55
C GLU A 79 10.13 19.92 12.78
N CYS A 80 11.31 20.46 13.07
CA CYS A 80 11.50 21.52 14.07
C CYS A 80 11.81 22.83 13.35
N LEU A 81 10.89 23.78 13.31
CA LEU A 81 11.00 24.96 12.45
C LEU A 81 10.95 26.24 13.28
N ARG A 82 11.75 27.25 12.90
CA ARG A 82 11.59 28.62 13.40
C ARG A 82 10.83 29.44 12.36
N LEU A 83 9.65 29.92 12.74
CA LEU A 83 8.82 30.76 11.89
C LEU A 83 9.43 32.17 11.73
N PRO A 84 9.03 32.93 10.69
CA PRO A 84 9.43 34.33 10.55
C PRO A 84 9.06 35.22 11.74
N SER A 85 8.01 34.84 12.50
CA SER A 85 7.62 35.50 13.76
C SER A 85 8.60 35.27 14.91
N GLY A 86 9.62 34.41 14.73
CA GLY A 86 10.57 34.01 15.75
C GLY A 86 10.13 32.83 16.62
N VAL A 87 8.87 32.40 16.51
CA VAL A 87 8.30 31.24 17.22
C VAL A 87 8.87 29.93 16.68
N VAL A 88 9.24 29.01 17.57
CA VAL A 88 9.65 27.65 17.19
C VAL A 88 8.43 26.73 17.23
N GLU A 89 8.20 25.99 16.15
CA GLU A 89 7.14 25.00 16.01
C GLU A 89 7.70 23.60 15.81
N PHE A 90 7.10 22.64 16.50
CA PHE A 90 7.28 21.22 16.22
C PHE A 90 6.10 20.73 15.38
N ARG A 91 6.36 20.33 14.13
CA ARG A 91 5.32 19.86 13.19
C ARG A 91 5.45 18.37 12.96
N ARG A 92 4.30 17.70 12.87
CA ARG A 92 4.18 16.30 12.46
C ARG A 92 3.35 16.24 11.19
N LYS A 93 3.86 15.58 10.16
CA LYS A 93 3.17 15.29 8.91
C LYS A 93 3.28 13.80 8.64
N ARG A 94 2.34 13.23 7.89
CA ARG A 94 2.51 11.85 7.40
C ARG A 94 3.73 11.82 6.49
N ASP A 95 4.60 10.82 6.64
CA ASP A 95 5.73 10.66 5.73
C ASP A 95 5.19 10.48 4.30
N PRO A 96 5.55 11.36 3.35
CA PRO A 96 5.11 11.24 1.97
C PRO A 96 5.46 9.89 1.33
N GLY A 97 6.58 9.27 1.72
CA GLY A 97 7.02 7.97 1.20
C GLY A 97 6.19 6.79 1.71
N VAL A 98 5.73 6.84 2.96
CA VAL A 98 4.84 5.82 3.53
C VAL A 98 3.39 6.01 3.08
N ALA A 99 2.98 7.25 2.83
CA ALA A 99 1.60 7.59 2.47
C ALA A 99 1.15 7.01 1.12
N CYS A 100 2.09 6.79 0.21
CA CYS A 100 1.83 6.25 -1.13
C CYS A 100 2.31 4.80 -1.30
N GLY A 101 2.41 4.02 -0.21
CA GLY A 101 2.79 2.61 -0.30
C GLY A 101 4.24 2.39 -0.78
N GLY A 102 5.16 3.28 -0.44
CA GLY A 102 6.58 3.21 -0.80
C GLY A 102 7.00 4.10 -1.98
N HIS A 103 6.05 4.74 -2.66
CA HIS A 103 6.33 5.66 -3.77
C HIS A 103 6.65 7.07 -3.28
N LYS A 104 7.60 7.73 -3.93
CA LYS A 104 8.01 9.11 -3.60
C LYS A 104 6.96 10.11 -4.06
N ALA A 105 6.88 11.25 -3.38
CA ALA A 105 6.07 12.37 -3.84
C ALA A 105 6.41 12.77 -5.29
N GLY A 106 5.40 12.89 -6.13
CA GLY A 106 5.50 13.18 -7.56
C GLY A 106 5.70 11.94 -8.45
N GLU A 107 6.04 10.79 -7.89
CA GLU A 107 6.26 9.55 -8.64
C GLU A 107 4.97 9.08 -9.32
N ILE A 108 5.13 8.57 -10.55
CA ILE A 108 4.05 8.02 -11.36
C ILE A 108 4.38 6.55 -11.66
N TRP A 109 3.42 5.65 -11.42
CA TRP A 109 3.60 4.22 -11.65
C TRP A 109 2.35 3.57 -12.22
N LEU A 110 2.54 2.40 -12.85
CA LEU A 110 1.44 1.56 -13.32
C LEU A 110 0.99 0.61 -12.21
N SER A 111 -0.30 0.60 -11.91
CA SER A 111 -0.91 -0.25 -10.90
C SER A 111 -1.93 -1.18 -11.56
N ASN A 112 -1.83 -2.48 -11.25
CA ASN A 112 -2.74 -3.53 -11.75
C ASN A 112 -2.86 -3.56 -13.29
N GLY A 113 -1.80 -3.14 -14.00
CA GLY A 113 -1.73 -3.11 -15.46
C GLY A 113 -2.57 -2.04 -16.16
N ASN A 114 -3.53 -1.42 -15.45
CA ASN A 114 -4.61 -0.66 -16.07
C ASN A 114 -4.77 0.77 -15.57
N PHE A 115 -4.05 1.15 -14.52
CA PHE A 115 -4.20 2.47 -13.91
C PHE A 115 -2.84 3.09 -13.68
N ARG A 116 -2.59 4.22 -14.32
CA ARG A 116 -1.42 5.02 -14.01
C ARG A 116 -1.77 5.89 -12.80
N LYS A 117 -1.02 5.71 -11.72
CA LYS A 117 -1.21 6.38 -10.43
C LYS A 117 -0.10 7.38 -10.20
N GLN A 118 -0.39 8.41 -9.42
CA GLN A 118 0.58 9.40 -8.97
C GLN A 118 0.49 9.59 -7.46
N CYS A 119 1.64 9.70 -6.81
CA CYS A 119 1.74 10.16 -5.44
C CYS A 119 1.77 11.68 -5.44
N THR A 120 0.75 12.32 -4.87
CA THR A 120 0.71 13.77 -4.76
C THR A 120 1.71 14.27 -3.71
N PRO A 121 2.13 15.55 -3.76
CA PRO A 121 3.05 16.12 -2.77
C PRO A 121 2.59 16.01 -1.31
N ASP A 122 1.28 15.91 -1.09
CA ASP A 122 0.68 15.74 0.23
C ASP A 122 0.49 14.26 0.65
N GLY A 123 1.02 13.31 -0.14
CA GLY A 123 1.03 11.89 0.19
C GLY A 123 -0.29 11.17 -0.11
N ARG A 124 -1.07 11.62 -1.08
CA ARG A 124 -2.26 10.89 -1.57
C ARG A 124 -1.93 10.18 -2.87
N VAL A 125 -2.54 9.02 -3.08
CA VAL A 125 -2.47 8.32 -4.36
C VAL A 125 -3.68 8.70 -5.19
N ILE A 126 -3.45 9.28 -6.37
CA ILE A 126 -4.49 9.59 -7.35
C ILE A 126 -4.29 8.73 -8.61
N ILE A 127 -5.38 8.44 -9.33
CA ILE A 127 -5.30 7.87 -10.68
C ILE A 127 -5.24 9.04 -11.65
N VAL A 128 -4.23 9.06 -12.53
CA VAL A 128 -4.06 10.13 -13.53
C VAL A 128 -4.71 9.75 -14.86
N GLU A 129 -4.67 8.47 -15.22
CA GLU A 129 -5.29 7.95 -16.44
C GLU A 129 -5.48 6.43 -16.34
N CYS A 130 -6.41 5.91 -17.15
CA CYS A 130 -6.48 4.49 -17.41
C CYS A 130 -5.46 4.11 -18.50
N VAL A 131 -4.99 2.87 -18.45
CA VAL A 131 -4.06 2.29 -19.40
C VAL A 131 -4.70 1.02 -19.95
N THR A 132 -4.68 0.87 -21.27
CA THR A 132 -5.26 -0.28 -21.98
C THR A 132 -4.33 -1.48 -21.94
N ASP A 133 -4.81 -2.64 -22.38
CA ASP A 133 -4.02 -3.88 -22.36
C ASP A 133 -2.75 -3.81 -23.24
N ILE A 134 -2.73 -2.89 -24.21
CA ILE A 134 -1.57 -2.61 -25.09
C ILE A 134 -0.73 -1.41 -24.60
N GLY A 135 -0.99 -0.89 -23.40
CA GLY A 135 -0.23 0.23 -22.82
C GLY A 135 -0.66 1.62 -23.28
N GLN A 136 -1.72 1.75 -24.10
CA GLN A 136 -2.21 3.05 -24.55
C GLN A 136 -2.98 3.76 -23.44
N ALA A 137 -2.72 5.06 -23.25
CA ALA A 137 -3.37 5.89 -22.24
C ALA A 137 -4.78 6.33 -22.67
N VAL A 138 -5.72 6.30 -21.73
CA VAL A 138 -7.08 6.82 -21.84
C VAL A 138 -7.33 7.78 -20.68
N PRO A 139 -7.36 9.10 -20.91
CA PRO A 139 -7.58 10.07 -19.84
C PRO A 139 -8.94 9.88 -19.16
N ILE A 140 -9.05 10.30 -17.90
CA ILE A 140 -10.30 10.24 -17.15
C ILE A 140 -11.38 11.08 -17.85
N GLY A 141 -12.58 10.53 -18.00
CA GLY A 141 -13.71 11.11 -18.72
C GLY A 141 -13.70 10.85 -20.23
N ASN A 142 -12.64 10.25 -20.76
CA ASN A 142 -12.50 10.01 -22.20
C ASN A 142 -12.70 8.54 -22.58
N THR A 143 -12.93 8.35 -23.88
CA THR A 143 -13.06 7.03 -24.51
C THR A 143 -12.11 6.91 -25.69
N ALA A 144 -11.46 5.75 -25.84
CA ALA A 144 -10.64 5.42 -27.00
C ALA A 144 -11.13 4.10 -27.62
N THR A 145 -11.15 4.00 -28.96
CA THR A 145 -11.46 2.71 -29.63
C THR A 145 -10.20 2.14 -30.21
N ILE A 146 -9.81 0.96 -29.74
CA ILE A 146 -8.55 0.29 -30.08
C ILE A 146 -8.90 -1.14 -30.45
N ASN A 147 -8.51 -1.58 -31.65
CA ASN A 147 -8.79 -2.93 -32.16
C ASN A 147 -10.27 -3.35 -32.07
N GLY A 148 -11.19 -2.42 -32.35
CA GLY A 148 -12.64 -2.69 -32.28
C GLY A 148 -13.20 -2.78 -30.86
N VAL A 149 -12.41 -2.50 -29.82
CA VAL A 149 -12.87 -2.39 -28.44
C VAL A 149 -12.86 -0.92 -28.02
N ARG A 150 -13.99 -0.41 -27.55
CA ARG A 150 -14.10 0.89 -26.91
C ARG A 150 -13.67 0.76 -25.46
N HIS A 151 -12.74 1.59 -25.05
CA HIS A 151 -12.18 1.70 -23.72
C HIS A 151 -12.60 3.03 -23.13
N SER A 152 -13.37 3.01 -22.04
CA SER A 152 -13.93 4.20 -21.40
C SER A 152 -13.37 4.33 -19.98
N CYS A 153 -12.64 5.41 -19.70
CA CYS A 153 -12.07 5.66 -18.38
C CYS A 153 -12.98 6.60 -17.60
N ASN A 154 -13.86 6.07 -16.76
CA ASN A 154 -14.94 6.83 -16.13
C ASN A 154 -14.76 6.96 -14.62
N GLN A 155 -14.89 8.19 -14.11
CA GLN A 155 -15.02 8.42 -12.67
C GLN A 155 -16.46 8.12 -12.24
N GLN A 156 -16.59 7.28 -11.22
CA GLN A 156 -17.86 6.92 -10.59
C GLN A 156 -18.28 7.97 -9.56
N ALA A 157 -19.53 7.92 -9.13
CA ALA A 157 -20.08 8.87 -8.14
C ALA A 157 -19.37 8.81 -6.78
N ASP A 158 -18.77 7.67 -6.42
CA ASP A 158 -17.98 7.50 -5.19
C ASP A 158 -16.52 7.98 -5.33
N GLY A 159 -16.16 8.52 -6.50
CA GLY A 159 -14.82 9.00 -6.82
C GLY A 159 -13.86 7.92 -7.36
N SER A 160 -14.27 6.64 -7.39
CA SER A 160 -13.46 5.58 -7.97
C SER A 160 -13.35 5.71 -9.50
N ILE A 161 -12.26 5.23 -10.09
CA ILE A 161 -12.06 5.23 -11.54
C ILE A 161 -12.25 3.81 -12.07
N LEU A 162 -13.09 3.66 -13.10
CA LEU A 162 -13.37 2.40 -13.77
C LEU A 162 -12.92 2.49 -15.24
N LEU A 163 -12.13 1.49 -15.68
CA LEU A 163 -11.86 1.25 -17.09
C LEU A 163 -12.88 0.25 -17.63
N GLU A 164 -13.87 0.72 -18.39
CA GLU A 164 -14.87 -0.11 -19.05
C GLU A 164 -14.41 -0.48 -20.46
N ARG A 165 -14.69 -1.72 -20.87
CA ARG A 165 -14.37 -2.23 -22.21
C ARG A 165 -15.65 -2.72 -22.88
N GLU A 166 -15.92 -2.25 -24.09
CA GLU A 166 -17.10 -2.61 -24.88
C GLU A 166 -16.66 -2.97 -26.30
N LEU A 167 -17.01 -4.16 -26.78
CA LEU A 167 -16.78 -4.53 -28.18
C LEU A 167 -17.68 -3.67 -29.07
N VAL A 168 -17.08 -2.87 -29.95
CA VAL A 168 -17.80 -2.11 -30.96
C VAL A 168 -18.02 -3.04 -32.15
N LEU A 169 -19.11 -3.79 -32.11
CA LEU A 169 -19.58 -4.51 -33.29
C LEU A 169 -19.92 -3.47 -34.37
N SER A 170 -19.11 -3.41 -35.42
CA SER A 170 -19.45 -2.57 -36.56
C SER A 170 -20.69 -3.16 -37.23
N THR A 171 -21.75 -2.36 -37.34
CA THR A 171 -23.01 -2.71 -38.01
C THR A 171 -22.86 -2.97 -39.51
N LYS A 172 -21.63 -3.02 -40.05
CA LYS A 172 -21.35 -3.44 -41.43
C LYS A 172 -21.24 -4.97 -41.59
N GLU A 173 -21.33 -5.76 -40.51
CA GLU A 173 -21.27 -7.23 -40.56
C GLU A 173 -22.55 -7.95 -40.10
N ILE A 174 -23.63 -7.24 -39.76
CA ILE A 174 -24.86 -7.87 -39.27
C ILE A 174 -25.84 -8.28 -40.39
N ASP A 175 -25.66 -7.77 -41.62
CA ASP A 175 -26.59 -8.07 -42.73
C ASP A 175 -26.16 -9.22 -43.68
N ASN A 176 -25.07 -9.95 -43.41
CA ASN A 176 -24.60 -10.97 -44.39
C ASN A 176 -24.24 -12.36 -43.83
N LYS A 177 -24.71 -12.75 -42.64
CA LYS A 177 -24.56 -14.14 -42.15
C LYS A 177 -25.83 -14.73 -41.53
N ILE A 178 -26.98 -14.46 -42.13
CA ILE A 178 -28.11 -15.41 -42.11
C ILE A 178 -28.05 -16.14 -43.45
N ASP A 179 -27.11 -17.06 -43.57
CA ASP A 179 -27.24 -18.33 -44.29
C ASP A 179 -25.87 -19.02 -44.35
N ALA A 180 -25.90 -20.34 -44.16
CA ALA A 180 -24.81 -21.32 -44.23
C ALA A 180 -23.88 -21.50 -43.00
N ASN A 181 -24.18 -22.60 -42.30
CA ASN A 181 -23.25 -23.66 -41.87
C ASN A 181 -22.22 -23.37 -40.75
N PRO A 182 -22.22 -24.11 -39.62
CA PRO A 182 -21.25 -23.92 -38.55
C PRO A 182 -19.89 -24.52 -38.95
N GLN A 183 -18.99 -23.68 -39.47
CA GLN A 183 -17.57 -23.97 -39.49
C GLN A 183 -16.90 -23.24 -38.31
N VAL A 184 -16.31 -24.05 -37.45
CA VAL A 184 -15.51 -23.70 -36.29
C VAL A 184 -14.40 -22.73 -36.70
N LEU A 185 -14.43 -21.49 -36.18
CA LEU A 185 -13.31 -20.57 -36.27
C LEU A 185 -12.45 -20.74 -35.02
N THR A 186 -11.43 -21.59 -35.11
CA THR A 186 -10.27 -21.52 -34.21
C THR A 186 -9.46 -20.26 -34.53
N PRO A 187 -9.00 -19.49 -33.52
CA PRO A 187 -8.07 -18.39 -33.75
C PRO A 187 -6.76 -18.89 -34.35
N PRO A 188 -6.12 -18.16 -35.28
CA PRO A 188 -4.78 -18.50 -35.74
C PRO A 188 -3.79 -18.30 -34.58
N SER A 189 -3.10 -19.38 -34.21
CA SER A 189 -1.91 -19.32 -33.35
C SER A 189 -0.87 -18.40 -33.99
N PRO A 190 -0.24 -17.48 -33.23
CA PRO A 190 0.94 -16.75 -33.70
C PRO A 190 2.07 -17.75 -34.00
N PRO A 191 2.89 -17.55 -35.06
CA PRO A 191 4.10 -18.34 -35.23
C PRO A 191 5.04 -18.04 -34.05
N LEU A 192 5.48 -19.10 -33.36
CA LEU A 192 6.59 -19.03 -32.41
C LEU A 192 7.84 -18.50 -33.14
N PRO A 193 8.64 -17.62 -32.51
CA PRO A 193 9.96 -17.31 -33.01
C PRO A 193 10.84 -18.57 -32.95
N ASP A 194 11.51 -18.88 -34.07
CA ASP A 194 12.53 -19.92 -34.16
C ASP A 194 13.65 -19.64 -33.15
N LEU A 195 13.65 -20.37 -32.03
CA LEU A 195 14.82 -20.47 -31.17
C LEU A 195 15.87 -21.32 -31.91
N PRO A 196 17.14 -20.88 -31.96
CA PRO A 196 18.20 -21.68 -32.57
C PRO A 196 18.32 -23.01 -31.83
N ASN A 197 18.08 -24.08 -32.58
CA ASN A 197 18.26 -25.47 -32.15
C ASN A 197 19.69 -25.66 -31.63
N PRO A 198 19.90 -26.01 -30.34
CA PRO A 198 21.23 -26.35 -29.86
C PRO A 198 21.68 -27.62 -30.59
N GLN A 199 22.65 -27.48 -31.50
CA GLN A 199 23.35 -28.61 -32.08
C GLN A 199 24.18 -29.27 -30.99
N PHE A 200 23.59 -30.27 -30.32
CA PHE A 200 24.35 -31.23 -29.55
C PHE A 200 24.98 -32.24 -30.52
N PRO A 201 26.29 -32.51 -30.44
CA PRO A 201 26.90 -33.57 -31.24
C PRO A 201 26.30 -34.91 -30.82
N ALA A 202 25.82 -35.67 -31.81
CA ALA A 202 25.32 -37.02 -31.62
C ALA A 202 26.46 -37.94 -31.13
N GLY A 203 26.53 -38.13 -29.81
CA GLY A 203 27.32 -39.20 -29.20
C GLY A 203 26.57 -40.54 -29.28
N PRO A 204 27.29 -41.68 -29.28
CA PRO A 204 26.67 -42.99 -29.34
C PRO A 204 25.78 -43.26 -28.11
N PRO A 205 24.65 -43.98 -28.27
CA PRO A 205 23.76 -44.30 -27.17
C PRO A 205 24.48 -45.22 -26.17
N GLY A 206 24.59 -44.78 -24.91
CA GLY A 206 24.99 -45.64 -23.79
C GLY A 206 26.22 -45.24 -22.98
N VAL A 207 26.82 -44.06 -23.19
CA VAL A 207 27.96 -43.60 -22.38
C VAL A 207 27.63 -42.27 -21.69
N VAL A 208 27.29 -42.35 -20.40
CA VAL A 208 27.19 -41.19 -19.52
C VAL A 208 28.62 -40.70 -19.21
N PRO A 209 28.97 -39.43 -19.49
CA PRO A 209 30.29 -38.91 -19.11
C PRO A 209 30.44 -38.83 -17.59
N PRO A 210 31.61 -39.16 -17.03
CA PRO A 210 31.86 -39.07 -15.59
C PRO A 210 31.88 -37.60 -15.16
N GLY A 211 30.89 -37.20 -14.37
CA GLY A 211 30.74 -35.83 -13.85
C GLY A 211 29.29 -35.39 -13.64
N TYR A 212 28.34 -35.99 -14.37
CA TYR A 212 26.93 -35.56 -14.35
C TYR A 212 26.19 -35.86 -13.02
N LEU A 213 26.69 -36.81 -12.23
CA LEU A 213 26.15 -37.18 -10.90
C LEU A 213 26.64 -36.25 -9.76
N ALA A 214 27.66 -35.42 -10.00
CA ALA A 214 28.15 -34.47 -9.00
C ALA A 214 27.31 -33.17 -8.98
N ASP A 215 26.77 -32.75 -10.14
CA ASP A 215 26.01 -31.50 -10.25
C ASP A 215 24.55 -31.65 -9.79
N LEU A 216 23.94 -32.84 -9.90
CA LEU A 216 22.60 -33.10 -9.34
C LEU A 216 22.58 -33.07 -7.80
N LYS A 217 23.66 -33.51 -7.14
CA LYS A 217 23.76 -33.49 -5.68
C LYS A 217 24.05 -32.10 -5.09
N ARG A 218 24.48 -31.14 -5.92
CA ARG A 218 24.71 -29.76 -5.49
C ARG A 218 23.41 -28.95 -5.50
N PHE A 219 22.46 -29.27 -6.38
CA PHE A 219 21.16 -28.59 -6.46
C PHE A 219 20.17 -29.00 -5.35
N GLU A 220 20.26 -30.21 -4.80
CA GLU A 220 19.41 -30.65 -3.68
C GLU A 220 19.86 -30.12 -2.30
N ALA A 221 21.10 -29.65 -2.16
CA ALA A 221 21.63 -29.15 -0.88
C ALA A 221 21.35 -27.66 -0.62
N GLU A 222 20.84 -26.91 -1.60
CA GLU A 222 20.57 -25.46 -1.49
C GLU A 222 19.07 -25.12 -1.33
N GLN A 223 18.20 -26.13 -1.23
CA GLN A 223 16.76 -25.98 -0.95
C GLN A 223 16.36 -26.45 0.46
N LEU A 224 17.33 -26.86 1.29
CA LEU A 224 17.11 -27.32 2.68
C LEU A 224 17.76 -26.38 3.70
N ALA A 225 17.30 -25.14 3.74
CA ALA A 225 17.43 -24.30 4.93
C ALA A 225 16.27 -23.29 4.92
N LEU A 226 15.25 -23.56 5.75
CA LEU A 226 14.39 -22.63 6.47
C LEU A 226 13.18 -23.41 6.99
N THR A 227 13.41 -24.30 7.94
CA THR A 227 12.36 -24.81 8.83
C THR A 227 12.04 -23.75 9.89
N PRO A 228 10.78 -23.37 10.12
CA PRO A 228 10.39 -22.67 11.35
C PRO A 228 10.35 -23.67 12.53
N PRO A 229 10.64 -23.22 13.76
CA PRO A 229 10.69 -24.10 14.92
C PRO A 229 9.29 -24.60 15.32
N ASP A 230 9.28 -25.84 15.79
CA ASP A 230 8.14 -26.57 16.33
C ASP A 230 7.37 -25.75 17.39
N VAL A 231 6.06 -25.63 17.20
CA VAL A 231 5.12 -25.29 18.29
C VAL A 231 4.16 -26.46 18.41
N GLU A 232 4.20 -27.11 19.57
CA GLU A 232 3.33 -28.22 19.95
C GLU A 232 1.85 -27.88 19.80
N LEU A 233 1.14 -28.79 19.13
CA LEU A 233 -0.30 -28.77 18.93
C LEU A 233 -1.00 -29.24 20.21
N THR A 234 -1.48 -28.30 21.03
CA THR A 234 -2.51 -28.59 22.03
C THR A 234 -3.88 -28.15 21.49
N THR A 235 -4.78 -29.13 21.45
CA THR A 235 -6.18 -29.02 21.07
C THR A 235 -6.93 -28.08 22.02
N ALA A 236 -7.17 -26.86 21.57
CA ALA A 236 -8.20 -25.99 22.14
C ALA A 236 -8.89 -25.22 21.02
N THR A 237 -10.22 -25.37 20.96
CA THR A 237 -11.15 -24.69 20.07
C THR A 237 -11.00 -23.18 20.20
N ALA A 238 -10.14 -22.56 19.39
CA ALA A 238 -9.87 -21.14 19.44
C ALA A 238 -10.93 -20.37 18.65
N THR A 239 -11.77 -19.62 19.36
CA THR A 239 -12.46 -18.46 18.81
C THR A 239 -11.44 -17.52 18.18
N VAL A 240 -11.38 -17.50 16.85
CA VAL A 240 -10.45 -16.68 16.06
C VAL A 240 -10.83 -15.21 16.24
N SER A 241 -10.11 -14.54 17.13
CA SER A 241 -10.22 -13.09 17.31
C SER A 241 -9.44 -12.38 16.18
N PRO A 242 -9.93 -11.24 15.67
CA PRO A 242 -9.27 -10.49 14.61
C PRO A 242 -7.87 -9.99 15.03
N PRO A 243 -6.91 -9.84 14.09
CA PRO A 243 -5.69 -9.10 14.33
C PRO A 243 -6.02 -7.63 14.65
N SER A 244 -5.51 -7.16 15.78
CA SER A 244 -5.75 -5.82 16.32
C SER A 244 -5.31 -4.73 15.34
N GLY A 245 -6.27 -3.97 14.82
CA GLY A 245 -6.03 -2.68 14.15
C GLY A 245 -6.37 -2.59 12.66
N ALA A 246 -6.66 -3.70 11.97
CA ALA A 246 -7.12 -3.71 10.58
C ALA A 246 -8.60 -4.10 10.50
N ARG A 247 -9.43 -3.31 9.80
CA ARG A 247 -10.85 -3.61 9.53
C ARG A 247 -10.97 -4.71 8.45
N SER A 248 -10.53 -5.91 8.77
CA SER A 248 -10.61 -7.09 7.89
C SER A 248 -12.04 -7.61 7.77
N CYS A 249 -12.36 -8.25 6.65
CA CYS A 249 -13.65 -8.90 6.45
C CYS A 249 -13.54 -10.39 6.76
N PHE A 250 -14.50 -10.93 7.51
CA PHE A 250 -14.58 -12.37 7.73
C PHE A 250 -15.62 -12.98 6.79
N HIS A 251 -15.19 -13.93 5.96
CA HIS A 251 -16.08 -14.61 5.01
C HIS A 251 -15.69 -16.08 4.89
N GLU A 252 -16.66 -16.99 5.11
CA GLU A 252 -16.49 -18.45 4.97
C GLU A 252 -15.24 -18.99 5.70
N GLY A 253 -15.03 -18.57 6.95
CA GLY A 253 -13.90 -19.03 7.75
C GLY A 253 -12.56 -18.36 7.45
N THR A 254 -12.51 -17.46 6.46
CA THR A 254 -11.28 -16.79 6.03
C THR A 254 -11.33 -15.30 6.30
N TRP A 255 -10.24 -14.74 6.85
CA TRP A 255 -10.05 -13.30 6.95
C TRP A 255 -9.51 -12.75 5.64
N ARG A 256 -10.15 -11.67 5.17
CA ARG A 256 -9.79 -10.96 3.95
C ARG A 256 -9.28 -9.58 4.29
N ASN A 257 -8.25 -9.14 3.59
CA ASN A 257 -7.68 -7.82 3.76
C ASN A 257 -8.65 -6.75 3.24
N PRO A 258 -8.63 -5.54 3.82
CA PRO A 258 -9.35 -4.41 3.25
C PRO A 258 -9.02 -4.22 1.77
N GLU A 259 -10.02 -3.92 0.95
CA GLU A 259 -9.93 -3.76 -0.51
C GLU A 259 -9.63 -5.03 -1.32
N GLU A 260 -9.44 -6.19 -0.67
CA GLU A 260 -9.26 -7.47 -1.36
C GLU A 260 -10.51 -7.87 -2.14
N THR A 261 -10.32 -8.35 -3.37
CA THR A 261 -11.38 -8.92 -4.21
C THR A 261 -11.16 -10.41 -4.43
N TRP A 262 -12.22 -11.21 -4.33
CA TRP A 262 -12.16 -12.66 -4.56
C TRP A 262 -13.42 -13.17 -5.24
N ILE A 263 -13.32 -14.36 -5.84
CA ILE A 263 -14.48 -15.07 -6.39
C ILE A 263 -14.97 -16.07 -5.34
N SER A 264 -16.26 -16.05 -5.04
CA SER A 264 -16.92 -17.04 -4.18
C SER A 264 -17.86 -17.92 -4.97
N GLU A 265 -17.88 -19.21 -4.66
CA GLU A 265 -18.75 -20.23 -5.27
C GLU A 265 -18.68 -20.27 -6.80
N ASP A 266 -17.60 -19.76 -7.40
CA ASP A 266 -17.44 -19.54 -8.85
C ASP A 266 -18.57 -18.72 -9.51
N LYS A 267 -19.37 -18.01 -8.71
CA LYS A 267 -20.59 -17.29 -9.14
C LYS A 267 -20.56 -15.80 -8.85
N PHE A 268 -19.78 -15.35 -7.88
CA PHE A 268 -19.81 -13.96 -7.45
C PHE A 268 -18.40 -13.41 -7.25
N THR A 269 -18.15 -12.22 -7.77
CA THR A 269 -16.98 -11.44 -7.36
C THR A 269 -17.35 -10.62 -6.13
N LYS A 270 -16.67 -10.86 -5.02
CA LYS A 270 -16.83 -10.15 -3.75
C LYS A 270 -15.64 -9.23 -3.49
N LYS A 271 -15.88 -8.17 -2.69
CA LYS A 271 -14.87 -7.23 -2.22
C LYS A 271 -15.01 -7.00 -0.73
N CYS A 272 -13.89 -6.95 -0.01
CA CYS A 272 -13.84 -6.46 1.35
C CYS A 272 -13.72 -4.93 1.33
N THR A 273 -14.67 -4.21 1.91
CA THR A 273 -14.61 -2.74 1.99
C THR A 273 -13.63 -2.29 3.06
N PRO A 274 -13.14 -1.04 3.04
CA PRO A 274 -12.28 -0.49 4.10
C PRO A 274 -12.99 -0.41 5.46
N GLN A 275 -14.32 -0.53 5.47
CA GLN A 275 -15.14 -0.57 6.67
C GLN A 275 -15.32 -1.99 7.22
N GLY A 276 -14.77 -3.02 6.57
CA GLY A 276 -14.88 -4.41 7.01
C GLY A 276 -16.17 -5.11 6.55
N ALA A 277 -16.85 -4.60 5.52
CA ALA A 277 -18.05 -5.23 4.95
C ALA A 277 -17.71 -6.03 3.68
N VAL A 278 -18.39 -7.15 3.46
CA VAL A 278 -18.29 -7.91 2.21
C VAL A 278 -19.39 -7.46 1.25
N VAL A 279 -19.01 -6.98 0.07
CA VAL A 279 -19.95 -6.56 -0.98
C VAL A 279 -19.78 -7.42 -2.23
N ILE A 280 -20.88 -7.72 -2.93
CA ILE A 280 -20.85 -8.40 -4.23
C ILE A 280 -20.77 -7.33 -5.32
N LEU A 281 -19.82 -7.46 -6.24
CA LEU A 281 -19.58 -6.52 -7.34
C LEU A 281 -20.31 -6.95 -8.63
N ASN A 282 -20.24 -8.24 -8.96
CA ASN A 282 -20.80 -8.81 -10.19
C ASN A 282 -21.00 -10.33 -10.05
N CYS A 283 -21.77 -10.91 -10.97
CA CYS A 283 -21.89 -12.36 -11.11
C CYS A 283 -20.90 -12.88 -12.18
N VAL A 284 -20.28 -14.03 -11.92
CA VAL A 284 -19.32 -14.68 -12.81
C VAL A 284 -20.05 -15.71 -13.67
N VAL A 285 -19.87 -15.62 -14.98
CA VAL A 285 -20.45 -16.56 -15.96
C VAL A 285 -19.44 -17.62 -16.37
N ASN A 286 -18.22 -17.18 -16.67
CA ASN A 286 -17.13 -18.06 -17.03
C ASN A 286 -15.83 -17.54 -16.43
N LYS A 287 -15.28 -18.29 -15.47
CA LYS A 287 -14.02 -17.97 -14.79
C LYS A 287 -12.81 -18.03 -15.72
N LYS A 288 -12.78 -18.95 -16.70
CA LYS A 288 -11.64 -19.11 -17.63
C LYS A 288 -11.51 -17.93 -18.58
N GLU A 289 -12.65 -17.37 -18.99
CA GLU A 289 -12.74 -16.26 -19.94
C GLU A 289 -12.98 -14.90 -19.23
N ASN A 290 -13.00 -14.90 -17.89
CA ASN A 290 -13.28 -13.72 -17.06
C ASN A 290 -14.59 -13.00 -17.42
N VAL A 291 -15.61 -13.75 -17.86
CA VAL A 291 -16.91 -13.21 -18.26
C VAL A 291 -17.76 -12.95 -17.02
N THR A 292 -18.16 -11.70 -16.82
CA THR A 292 -18.99 -11.27 -15.69
C THR A 292 -20.22 -10.49 -16.14
N ILE A 293 -21.25 -10.45 -15.29
CA ILE A 293 -22.50 -9.71 -15.50
C ILE A 293 -22.67 -8.75 -14.32
N LYS A 294 -22.97 -7.49 -14.64
CA LYS A 294 -23.33 -6.49 -13.62
C LYS A 294 -24.58 -6.94 -12.85
N ILE A 295 -24.68 -6.51 -11.60
CA ILE A 295 -25.89 -6.73 -10.81
C ILE A 295 -27.05 -6.01 -11.48
N ASP A 296 -28.23 -6.62 -11.47
CA ASP A 296 -29.46 -6.15 -12.13
C ASP A 296 -29.35 -6.17 -13.66
N SER A 297 -28.65 -7.18 -14.21
CA SER A 297 -28.48 -7.37 -15.66
C SER A 297 -28.57 -8.84 -16.07
N LYS A 298 -28.76 -9.09 -17.37
CA LYS A 298 -28.76 -10.42 -17.97
C LYS A 298 -27.97 -10.44 -19.27
N ILE A 299 -27.36 -11.58 -19.59
CA ILE A 299 -26.63 -11.81 -20.84
C ILE A 299 -27.07 -13.15 -21.44
N LYS A 300 -27.14 -13.24 -22.76
CA LYS A 300 -27.38 -14.50 -23.48
C LYS A 300 -26.09 -14.96 -24.14
N ILE A 301 -25.64 -16.17 -23.81
CA ILE A 301 -24.48 -16.81 -24.43
C ILE A 301 -24.96 -18.15 -25.00
N GLY A 302 -25.00 -18.26 -26.32
CA GLY A 302 -25.58 -19.42 -27.00
C GLY A 302 -27.05 -19.65 -26.62
N ARG A 303 -27.36 -20.85 -26.10
CA ARG A 303 -28.69 -21.28 -25.64
C ARG A 303 -28.94 -21.04 -24.15
N LYS A 304 -28.09 -20.24 -23.50
CA LYS A 304 -28.20 -19.97 -22.06
C LYS A 304 -28.35 -18.48 -21.82
N VAL A 305 -29.29 -18.12 -20.97
CA VAL A 305 -29.47 -16.77 -20.44
C VAL A 305 -29.04 -16.78 -18.98
N PHE A 306 -28.06 -15.96 -18.67
CA PHE A 306 -27.54 -15.76 -17.33
C PHE A 306 -28.08 -14.45 -16.78
N THR A 307 -28.62 -14.46 -15.57
CA THR A 307 -29.24 -13.30 -14.92
C THR A 307 -28.59 -13.08 -13.56
N CYS A 308 -28.14 -11.87 -13.31
CA CYS A 308 -27.61 -11.41 -12.02
C CYS A 308 -28.60 -10.38 -11.47
N SER A 309 -29.28 -10.65 -10.37
CA SER A 309 -30.37 -9.80 -9.86
C SER A 309 -30.25 -9.57 -8.36
N ARG A 310 -30.63 -8.37 -7.90
CA ARG A 310 -30.70 -8.06 -6.47
C ARG A 310 -32.16 -8.17 -5.98
N LYS A 311 -32.38 -8.94 -4.92
CA LYS A 311 -33.68 -9.06 -4.25
C LYS A 311 -33.49 -9.08 -2.74
N ASP A 312 -34.21 -8.23 -2.02
CA ASP A 312 -34.18 -8.15 -0.56
C ASP A 312 -32.76 -8.01 0.03
N GLY A 313 -31.90 -7.20 -0.62
CA GLY A 313 -30.51 -6.98 -0.21
C GLY A 313 -29.54 -8.12 -0.56
N SER A 314 -30.04 -9.25 -1.08
CA SER A 314 -29.24 -10.37 -1.55
C SER A 314 -29.08 -10.36 -3.07
N VAL A 315 -27.95 -10.87 -3.57
CA VAL A 315 -27.69 -11.01 -5.01
C VAL A 315 -27.91 -12.46 -5.42
N PHE A 316 -28.68 -12.66 -6.47
CA PHE A 316 -29.05 -13.95 -7.05
C PHE A 316 -28.44 -14.10 -8.43
N TYR A 317 -27.91 -15.29 -8.69
CA TYR A 317 -27.40 -15.69 -9.99
C TYR A 317 -28.27 -16.84 -10.53
N GLU A 318 -28.84 -16.65 -11.72
CA GLU A 318 -29.72 -17.62 -12.37
C GLU A 318 -29.22 -17.93 -13.79
N GLU A 319 -29.21 -19.22 -14.13
CA GLU A 319 -28.90 -19.72 -15.47
C GLU A 319 -30.13 -20.44 -16.03
N LYS A 320 -30.65 -19.96 -17.16
CA LYS A 320 -31.82 -20.52 -17.85
C LYS A 320 -31.46 -20.95 -19.26
N MET A 321 -31.88 -22.14 -19.65
CA MET A 321 -31.79 -22.60 -21.03
C MET A 321 -32.94 -21.99 -21.85
N VAL A 322 -32.61 -21.51 -23.06
CA VAL A 322 -33.55 -20.88 -24.01
C VAL A 322 -33.38 -21.47 -25.38
#